data_AF-A0A4Q0IV06-F1
#
_entry.id   AF-A0A4Q0IV06-F1
#
_cell.length_a   1.000
_cell.length_b   1.000
_cell.length_c   1.000
_cell.angle_alpha   90.00
_cell.angle_beta   90.00
_cell.angle_gamma   90.00
#
_symmetry.space_group_name_H-M   'P 1'
#
loop_
_entity.id
_entity.type
_entity.pdbx_description
1 polymer ?
#
loop_
_entity_poly.entity_id
_entity_poly.type
_entity_poly.pdbx_seq_one_letter_code
_entity_poly.pdbx_strand_id
1 'polypeptide(L)'
;MQFFCWFAFLFLWTYATNTIAHNAFSTPTVETITGIRCNGTDYNAKYLIANDTIILIDHGKKTSDFLASAKGAFVLTTADIVVKNPDGTLDTNDATSHRIENAADCSFVSKTVLDASSPQYNDAGNWLGLLFAVQAVGSVLWAVVLPRFRSRKFSYILSLLLGAAGFIMTAFFTNQWLLFVAFVLIGCAWAAMLAWPFTILTNSLKGGNIGAYLGLFNCTICIPQIVAAIVGGWILSMLSTPGQLAPEYLMMTIAGVSLVIGAACVFLIKENAAVETKPMETPAISENM
;
A
#
# COMPACT_ATOMS: atom_id res chain seq x y z
N MET A 1 15.62 4.20 -9.67
CA MET A 1 16.07 3.60 -8.40
C MET A 1 15.09 3.91 -7.27
N GLN A 2 15.08 5.13 -6.70
CA GLN A 2 14.19 5.49 -5.56
C GLN A 2 12.72 5.20 -5.83
N PHE A 3 12.28 5.43 -7.08
CA PHE A 3 10.94 5.10 -7.53
C PHE A 3 10.53 3.66 -7.18
N PHE A 4 11.33 2.69 -7.59
CA PHE A 4 11.03 1.28 -7.39
C PHE A 4 11.06 0.87 -5.91
N CYS A 5 11.89 1.52 -5.10
CA CYS A 5 12.00 1.24 -3.67
C CYS A 5 10.76 1.72 -2.92
N TRP A 6 10.39 2.98 -3.08
CA TRP A 6 9.21 3.52 -2.42
C TRP A 6 7.90 2.93 -2.94
N PHE A 7 7.85 2.53 -4.21
CA PHE A 7 6.76 1.71 -4.76
C PHE A 7 6.62 0.38 -3.98
N ALA A 8 7.73 -0.34 -3.80
CA ALA A 8 7.74 -1.62 -3.09
C ALA A 8 7.34 -1.47 -1.61
N PHE A 9 7.87 -0.46 -0.92
CA PHE A 9 7.55 -0.22 0.48
C PHE A 9 6.10 0.22 0.68
N LEU A 10 5.50 0.95 -0.26
CA LEU A 10 4.07 1.20 -0.16
C LEU A 10 3.28 -0.11 -0.24
N PHE A 11 3.63 -1.01 -1.16
CA PHE A 11 2.96 -2.31 -1.24
C PHE A 11 3.11 -3.11 0.05
N LEU A 12 4.28 -3.08 0.71
CA LEU A 12 4.45 -3.69 2.03
C LEU A 12 3.40 -3.18 3.02
N TRP A 13 3.28 -1.85 3.16
CA TRP A 13 2.36 -1.27 4.13
C TRP A 13 0.90 -1.52 3.79
N THR A 14 0.56 -1.60 2.50
CA THR A 14 -0.80 -1.84 2.06
C THR A 14 -1.23 -3.30 2.22
N TYR A 15 -0.36 -4.26 1.87
CA TYR A 15 -0.78 -5.66 1.71
C TYR A 15 -0.15 -6.65 2.70
N ALA A 16 0.79 -6.23 3.56
CA ALA A 16 1.47 -7.15 4.48
C ALA A 16 0.51 -7.81 5.47
N THR A 17 -0.43 -7.05 6.06
CA THR A 17 -1.37 -7.59 7.06
C THR A 17 -2.18 -8.73 6.47
N ASN A 18 -2.81 -8.50 5.32
CA ASN A 18 -3.64 -9.48 4.65
C ASN A 18 -2.82 -10.68 4.16
N THR A 19 -1.60 -10.43 3.65
CA THR A 19 -0.68 -11.51 3.25
C THR A 19 -0.34 -12.43 4.42
N ILE A 20 -0.01 -11.85 5.58
CA ILE A 20 0.36 -12.62 6.79
C ILE A 20 -0.87 -13.32 7.39
N ALA A 21 -2.01 -12.64 7.45
CA ALA A 21 -3.27 -13.19 7.91
C ALA A 21 -3.66 -14.44 7.10
N HIS A 22 -3.56 -14.33 5.77
CA HIS A 22 -3.79 -15.46 4.86
C HIS A 22 -2.76 -16.59 5.04
N ASN A 23 -1.47 -16.27 4.99
CA ASN A 23 -0.42 -17.29 4.91
C ASN A 23 -0.13 -17.98 6.25
N ALA A 24 -0.18 -17.24 7.36
CA ALA A 24 0.36 -17.69 8.64
C ALA A 24 -0.67 -17.85 9.76
N PHE A 25 -1.85 -17.21 9.65
CA PHE A 25 -2.87 -17.23 10.70
C PHE A 25 -4.16 -17.96 10.31
N SER A 26 -4.21 -18.53 9.10
CA SER A 26 -5.38 -19.27 8.59
C SER A 26 -6.69 -18.49 8.78
N THR A 27 -6.63 -17.18 8.54
CA THR A 27 -7.76 -16.28 8.78
C THR A 27 -8.96 -16.69 7.91
N PRO A 28 -10.17 -16.78 8.50
CA PRO A 28 -11.36 -17.14 7.74
C PRO A 28 -11.70 -16.06 6.72
N THR A 29 -12.36 -16.47 5.64
CA THR A 29 -12.87 -15.56 4.61
C THR A 29 -14.37 -15.33 4.78
N VAL A 30 -14.82 -14.13 4.45
CA VAL A 30 -16.25 -13.76 4.39
C VAL A 30 -16.58 -13.21 3.01
N GLU A 31 -17.80 -13.49 2.54
CA GLU A 31 -18.33 -12.82 1.37
C GLU A 31 -18.81 -11.42 1.75
N THR A 32 -18.27 -10.43 1.05
CA THR A 32 -18.64 -9.03 1.20
C THR A 32 -19.26 -8.55 -0.10
N ILE A 33 -20.41 -7.89 -0.03
CA ILE A 33 -21.09 -7.36 -1.21
C ILE A 33 -20.52 -5.99 -1.55
N THR A 34 -19.80 -5.89 -2.66
CA THR A 34 -19.10 -4.66 -3.04
C THR A 34 -19.96 -3.72 -3.89
N GLY A 35 -21.05 -4.22 -4.44
CA GLY A 35 -21.91 -3.42 -5.31
C GLY A 35 -23.11 -4.16 -5.85
N ILE A 36 -23.78 -3.50 -6.80
CA ILE A 36 -24.89 -4.03 -7.56
C ILE A 36 -24.56 -3.88 -9.05
N ARG A 37 -24.74 -4.96 -9.82
CA ARG A 37 -24.66 -4.95 -11.28
C ARG A 37 -26.05 -4.86 -11.85
N CYS A 38 -26.37 -3.79 -12.59
CA CYS A 38 -27.64 -3.64 -13.30
C CYS A 38 -27.37 -3.45 -14.80
N ASN A 39 -28.03 -4.21 -15.67
CA ASN A 39 -27.87 -4.11 -17.13
C ASN A 39 -26.39 -4.14 -17.61
N GLY A 40 -25.56 -4.95 -16.94
CA GLY A 40 -24.13 -5.08 -17.23
C GLY A 40 -23.23 -3.93 -16.72
N THR A 41 -23.80 -2.92 -16.06
CA THR A 41 -23.03 -1.83 -15.41
C THR A 41 -22.89 -2.10 -13.92
N ASP A 42 -21.67 -1.98 -13.39
CA ASP A 42 -21.36 -2.17 -11.97
C ASP A 42 -21.44 -0.84 -11.21
N TYR A 43 -22.27 -0.82 -10.17
CA TYR A 43 -22.37 0.28 -9.21
C TYR A 43 -21.77 -0.18 -7.88
N ASN A 44 -20.56 0.27 -7.58
CA ASN A 44 -19.84 -0.08 -6.36
C ASN A 44 -19.75 1.13 -5.43
N ALA A 45 -20.12 0.96 -4.17
CA ALA A 45 -19.99 1.99 -3.14
C ALA A 45 -20.06 1.33 -1.74
N LYS A 46 -19.62 2.05 -0.70
CA LYS A 46 -19.76 1.58 0.69
C LYS A 46 -21.23 1.46 1.08
N TYR A 47 -22.04 2.39 0.60
CA TYR A 47 -23.48 2.37 0.74
C TYR A 47 -24.16 2.43 -0.62
N LEU A 48 -25.13 1.54 -0.80
CA LEU A 48 -26.06 1.57 -1.92
C LEU A 48 -27.46 1.69 -1.37
N ILE A 49 -28.20 2.68 -1.85
CA ILE A 49 -29.52 3.05 -1.33
C ILE A 49 -30.51 3.01 -2.49
N ALA A 50 -31.63 2.32 -2.30
CA ALA A 50 -32.77 2.39 -3.20
C ALA A 50 -33.73 3.50 -2.76
N ASN A 51 -34.16 4.33 -3.71
CA ASN A 51 -35.14 5.39 -3.54
C ASN A 51 -34.80 6.32 -2.35
N ASP A 52 -33.51 6.58 -2.15
CA ASP A 52 -32.95 7.46 -1.12
C ASP A 52 -33.35 7.14 0.34
N THR A 53 -33.93 5.97 0.59
CA THR A 53 -34.51 5.59 1.88
C THR A 53 -34.15 4.17 2.30
N ILE A 54 -34.03 3.24 1.35
CA ILE A 54 -33.79 1.83 1.63
C ILE A 54 -32.32 1.52 1.41
N ILE A 55 -31.57 1.31 2.48
CA ILE A 55 -30.18 0.86 2.37
C ILE A 55 -30.19 -0.60 1.89
N LEU A 56 -29.58 -0.84 0.73
CA LEU A 56 -29.37 -2.16 0.13
C LEU A 56 -28.08 -2.80 0.64
N ILE A 57 -27.03 -1.99 0.74
CA ILE A 57 -25.70 -2.38 1.22
C ILE A 57 -25.22 -1.36 2.25
N ASP A 58 -24.77 -1.85 3.40
CA ASP A 58 -24.13 -1.07 4.47
C ASP A 58 -22.75 -1.68 4.75
N HIS A 59 -21.69 -0.97 4.34
CA HIS A 59 -20.29 -1.40 4.52
C HIS A 59 -20.05 -2.87 4.12
N GLY A 60 -20.52 -3.23 2.93
CA GLY A 60 -20.29 -4.56 2.39
C GLY A 60 -21.23 -5.65 2.90
N LYS A 61 -22.19 -5.31 3.77
CA LYS A 61 -23.25 -6.23 4.21
C LYS A 61 -24.55 -5.94 3.49
N LYS A 62 -25.22 -7.01 3.05
CA LYS A 62 -26.61 -6.91 2.56
C LYS A 62 -27.53 -6.53 3.71
N THR A 63 -28.29 -5.47 3.56
CA THR A 63 -29.26 -5.02 4.58
C THR A 63 -30.70 -5.20 4.14
N SER A 64 -30.94 -5.42 2.84
CA SER A 64 -32.30 -5.53 2.28
C SER A 64 -32.37 -6.52 1.13
N ASP A 65 -33.50 -7.23 1.05
CA ASP A 65 -33.89 -8.07 -0.08
C ASP A 65 -34.68 -7.30 -1.15
N PHE A 66 -34.66 -5.96 -1.12
CA PHE A 66 -35.41 -5.10 -2.05
C PHE A 66 -35.31 -5.56 -3.50
N LEU A 67 -34.10 -5.83 -4.02
CA LEU A 67 -33.90 -6.30 -5.40
C LEU A 67 -34.64 -7.59 -5.75
N ALA A 68 -34.88 -8.48 -4.78
CA ALA A 68 -35.64 -9.72 -5.00
C ALA A 68 -37.15 -9.50 -5.08
N SER A 69 -37.65 -8.38 -4.54
CA SER A 69 -39.09 -8.07 -4.44
C SER A 69 -39.54 -6.92 -5.35
N ALA A 70 -38.60 -6.05 -5.73
CA ALA A 70 -38.86 -4.86 -6.51
C ALA A 70 -39.24 -5.20 -7.95
N LYS A 71 -40.28 -4.54 -8.46
CA LYS A 71 -40.74 -4.63 -9.85
C LYS A 71 -40.69 -3.25 -10.48
N GLY A 72 -40.01 -3.13 -11.61
CA GLY A 72 -39.90 -1.87 -12.37
C GLY A 72 -38.75 -0.98 -11.92
N ALA A 73 -38.87 0.31 -12.25
CA ALA A 73 -37.79 1.27 -12.10
C ALA A 73 -37.60 1.72 -10.65
N PHE A 74 -36.35 2.01 -10.27
CA PHE A 74 -36.00 2.60 -8.98
C PHE A 74 -34.78 3.51 -9.12
N VAL A 75 -34.57 4.37 -8.12
CA VAL A 75 -33.36 5.21 -8.05
C VAL A 75 -32.32 4.49 -7.20
N LEU A 76 -31.16 4.22 -7.76
CA LEU A 76 -30.01 3.67 -7.06
C LEU A 76 -29.03 4.79 -6.73
N THR A 77 -28.85 5.06 -5.44
CA THR A 77 -27.93 6.08 -4.93
C THR A 77 -26.70 5.40 -4.35
N THR A 78 -25.53 5.76 -4.87
CA THR A 78 -24.21 5.35 -4.39
C THR A 78 -23.65 6.41 -3.45
N ALA A 79 -23.16 6.02 -2.27
CA ALA A 79 -22.60 6.95 -1.29
C ALA A 79 -21.44 6.32 -0.50
N ASP A 80 -20.48 7.14 -0.09
CA ASP A 80 -19.36 6.72 0.77
C ASP A 80 -19.66 6.92 2.27
N ILE A 81 -20.48 7.91 2.60
CA ILE A 81 -20.88 8.26 3.97
C ILE A 81 -22.39 8.46 4.00
N VAL A 82 -23.05 7.77 4.94
CA VAL A 82 -24.48 7.89 5.23
C VAL A 82 -24.66 8.14 6.71
N VAL A 83 -25.41 9.18 7.05
CA VAL A 83 -25.86 9.47 8.42
C VAL A 83 -27.35 9.11 8.52
N LYS A 84 -27.69 8.26 9.48
CA LYS A 84 -29.07 7.89 9.80
C LYS A 84 -29.60 8.86 10.84
N ASN A 85 -30.55 9.71 10.46
CA ASN A 85 -31.14 10.67 11.38
C ASN A 85 -32.22 10.01 12.26
N PRO A 86 -32.50 10.54 13.46
CA PRO A 86 -33.52 10.00 14.37
C PRO A 86 -34.94 9.99 13.79
N ASP A 87 -35.20 10.81 12.79
CA ASP A 87 -36.47 10.89 12.06
C ASP A 87 -36.60 9.83 10.94
N GLY A 88 -35.56 9.01 10.73
CA GLY A 88 -35.52 7.98 9.70
C GLY A 88 -35.02 8.46 8.34
N THR A 89 -34.65 9.74 8.20
CA THR A 89 -34.03 10.26 6.97
C THR A 89 -32.56 9.86 6.88
N LEU A 90 -32.04 9.83 5.64
CA LEU A 90 -30.64 9.51 5.35
C LEU A 90 -29.96 10.75 4.77
N ASP A 91 -28.92 11.24 5.43
CA ASP A 91 -28.04 12.26 4.86
C ASP A 91 -26.85 11.58 4.20
N THR A 92 -26.71 11.81 2.89
CA THR A 92 -25.67 11.20 2.06
C THR A 92 -24.73 12.27 1.53
N ASN A 93 -23.43 12.18 1.87
CA ASN A 93 -22.42 13.08 1.31
C ASN A 93 -21.80 12.49 0.05
N ASP A 94 -21.52 13.36 -0.94
CA ASP A 94 -20.90 13.01 -2.23
C ASP A 94 -21.60 11.85 -2.96
N ALA A 95 -22.93 11.77 -2.83
CA ALA A 95 -23.71 10.69 -3.38
C ALA A 95 -24.03 10.90 -4.87
N THR A 96 -24.02 9.82 -5.65
CA THR A 96 -24.42 9.83 -7.06
C THR A 96 -25.62 8.91 -7.26
N SER A 97 -26.70 9.46 -7.81
CA SER A 97 -27.94 8.73 -8.08
C SER A 97 -28.06 8.33 -9.55
N HIS A 98 -28.49 7.09 -9.77
CA HIS A 98 -28.70 6.49 -11.08
C HIS A 98 -30.11 5.94 -11.17
N ARG A 99 -30.83 6.27 -12.24
CA ARG A 99 -32.15 5.68 -12.51
C ARG A 99 -31.96 4.31 -13.15
N ILE A 100 -32.47 3.29 -12.50
CA ILE A 100 -32.49 1.92 -13.00
C ILE A 100 -33.90 1.61 -13.49
N GLU A 101 -34.03 1.23 -14.76
CA GLU A 101 -35.35 1.01 -15.38
C GLU A 101 -36.05 -0.27 -14.92
N ASN A 102 -35.29 -1.28 -14.50
CA ASN A 102 -35.84 -2.55 -14.05
C ASN A 102 -34.95 -3.20 -12.99
N ALA A 103 -35.49 -3.36 -11.78
CA ALA A 103 -34.81 -4.03 -10.67
C ALA A 103 -34.51 -5.51 -10.93
N ALA A 104 -35.28 -6.19 -11.80
CA ALA A 104 -35.04 -7.59 -12.13
C ALA A 104 -33.73 -7.83 -12.89
N ASP A 105 -33.19 -6.79 -13.54
CA ASP A 105 -31.92 -6.85 -14.27
C ASP A 105 -30.71 -6.54 -13.36
N CYS A 106 -30.95 -6.41 -12.05
CA CYS A 106 -29.94 -6.13 -11.04
C CYS A 106 -29.57 -7.36 -10.23
N SER A 107 -28.28 -7.54 -9.95
CA SER A 107 -27.76 -8.58 -9.07
C SER A 107 -26.67 -8.03 -8.16
N PHE A 108 -26.54 -8.60 -6.97
CA PHE A 108 -25.48 -8.23 -6.04
C PHE A 108 -24.12 -8.76 -6.55
N VAL A 109 -23.10 -7.93 -6.45
CA VAL A 109 -21.71 -8.30 -6.75
C VAL A 109 -21.00 -8.56 -5.42
N SER A 110 -20.64 -9.81 -5.15
CA SER A 110 -19.87 -10.19 -3.97
C SER A 110 -18.38 -10.41 -4.28
N LYS A 111 -17.54 -10.16 -3.29
CA LYS A 111 -16.13 -10.53 -3.27
C LYS A 111 -15.80 -11.25 -1.97
N THR A 112 -14.96 -12.27 -2.08
CA THR A 112 -14.43 -13.00 -0.94
C THR A 112 -13.22 -12.25 -0.39
N VAL A 113 -13.28 -11.85 0.88
CA VAL A 113 -12.21 -11.12 1.59
C VAL A 113 -11.88 -11.81 2.91
N LEU A 114 -10.73 -11.49 3.50
CA LEU A 114 -10.41 -11.94 4.85
C LEU A 114 -11.34 -11.26 5.87
N ASP A 115 -11.79 -12.01 6.86
CA ASP A 115 -12.64 -11.48 7.93
C ASP A 115 -11.81 -10.64 8.90
N ALA A 116 -11.85 -9.33 8.71
CA ALA A 116 -11.17 -8.37 9.56
C ALA A 116 -11.72 -8.32 11.01
N SER A 117 -12.89 -8.90 11.26
CA SER A 117 -13.46 -9.01 12.62
C SER A 117 -13.03 -10.27 13.37
N SER A 118 -12.39 -11.21 12.66
CA SER A 118 -11.94 -12.46 13.26
C SER A 118 -10.74 -12.27 14.21
N PRO A 119 -10.64 -13.07 15.29
CA PRO A 119 -9.47 -13.07 16.15
C PRO A 119 -8.16 -13.30 15.39
N GLN A 120 -8.17 -14.18 14.38
CA GLN A 120 -7.01 -14.53 13.57
C GLN A 120 -6.47 -13.32 12.80
N TYR A 121 -7.35 -12.48 12.26
CA TYR A 121 -6.93 -11.26 11.57
C TYR A 121 -6.29 -10.25 12.54
N ASN A 122 -6.87 -10.10 13.74
CA ASN A 122 -6.31 -9.23 14.78
C ASN A 122 -4.94 -9.73 15.26
N ASP A 123 -4.78 -11.04 15.45
CA ASP A 123 -3.51 -11.67 15.81
C ASP A 123 -2.45 -11.47 14.73
N ALA A 124 -2.82 -11.60 13.46
CA ALA A 124 -1.93 -11.30 12.34
C ALA A 124 -1.49 -9.82 12.32
N GLY A 125 -2.39 -8.88 12.61
CA GLY A 125 -2.08 -7.47 12.75
C GLY A 125 -1.11 -7.18 13.90
N ASN A 126 -1.34 -7.78 15.07
CA ASN A 126 -0.44 -7.70 16.22
C ASN A 126 0.96 -8.28 15.88
N TRP A 127 0.98 -9.41 15.17
CA TRP A 127 2.22 -10.04 14.73
C TRP A 127 2.97 -9.18 13.72
N LEU A 128 2.28 -8.54 12.78
CA LEU A 128 2.89 -7.58 11.86
C LEU A 128 3.53 -6.41 12.61
N GLY A 129 2.91 -5.90 13.68
CA GLY A 129 3.51 -4.89 14.55
C GLY A 129 4.85 -5.36 15.14
N LEU A 130 4.91 -6.60 15.62
CA LEU A 130 6.15 -7.21 16.11
C LEU A 130 7.19 -7.38 14.99
N LEU A 131 6.76 -7.78 13.79
CA LEU A 131 7.62 -7.91 12.62
C LEU A 131 8.23 -6.55 12.21
N PHE A 132 7.46 -5.45 12.28
CA PHE A 132 8.00 -4.10 12.05
C PHE A 132 9.02 -3.70 13.12
N ALA A 133 8.83 -4.07 14.39
CA ALA A 133 9.86 -3.86 15.41
C ALA A 133 11.15 -4.63 15.08
N VAL A 134 11.05 -5.88 14.64
CA VAL A 134 12.21 -6.66 14.19
C VAL A 134 12.86 -6.06 12.94
N GLN A 135 12.08 -5.54 11.99
CA GLN A 135 12.58 -4.82 10.83
C GLN A 135 13.32 -3.53 11.21
N ALA A 136 12.85 -2.80 12.21
CA ALA A 136 13.56 -1.64 12.75
C ALA A 136 14.91 -2.05 13.38
N VAL A 137 14.94 -3.11 14.20
CA VAL A 137 16.19 -3.65 14.77
C VAL A 137 17.15 -4.09 13.67
N GLY A 138 16.67 -4.84 12.68
CA GLY A 138 17.46 -5.26 11.51
C GLY A 138 18.02 -4.06 10.74
N SER A 139 17.23 -3.00 10.57
CA SER A 139 17.67 -1.75 9.94
C SER A 139 18.80 -1.08 10.71
N VAL A 140 18.71 -0.98 12.05
CA VAL A 140 19.76 -0.38 12.89
C VAL A 140 21.05 -1.20 12.80
N LEU A 141 20.96 -2.52 12.93
CA LEU A 141 22.12 -3.41 12.83
C LEU A 141 22.79 -3.28 11.45
N TRP A 142 21.99 -3.27 10.38
CA TRP A 142 22.51 -3.13 9.02
C TRP A 142 23.12 -1.73 8.78
N ALA A 143 22.51 -0.67 9.30
CA ALA A 143 23.05 0.69 9.20
C ALA A 143 24.44 0.83 9.83
N VAL A 144 24.74 0.08 10.91
CA VAL A 144 26.09 0.02 11.50
C VAL A 144 27.08 -0.73 10.60
N VAL A 145 26.61 -1.68 9.78
CA VAL A 145 27.43 -2.44 8.83
C VAL A 145 27.67 -1.66 7.53
N LEU A 146 26.71 -0.86 7.08
CA LEU A 146 26.76 -0.11 5.81
C LEU A 146 28.07 0.68 5.57
N PRO A 147 28.62 1.44 6.53
CA PRO A 147 29.87 2.19 6.36
C PRO A 147 31.11 1.30 6.16
N ARG A 148 31.06 0.02 6.53
CA ARG A 148 32.20 -0.90 6.39
C ARG A 148 32.46 -1.33 4.95
N PHE A 149 31.50 -1.14 4.05
CA PHE A 149 31.67 -1.45 2.63
C PHE A 149 32.45 -0.34 1.91
N ARG A 150 33.50 -0.72 1.17
CA ARG A 150 34.28 0.22 0.34
C ARG A 150 33.46 0.88 -0.78
N SER A 151 32.45 0.20 -1.30
CA SER A 151 31.60 0.69 -2.38
C SER A 151 30.16 0.90 -1.89
N ARG A 152 29.70 2.15 -1.96
CA ARG A 152 28.33 2.55 -1.60
C ARG A 152 27.32 1.94 -2.57
N LYS A 153 27.64 1.88 -3.87
CA LYS A 153 26.79 1.19 -4.86
C LYS A 153 26.63 -0.29 -4.54
N PHE A 154 27.73 -0.97 -4.23
CA PHE A 154 27.67 -2.40 -3.91
C PHE A 154 26.85 -2.66 -2.65
N SER A 155 27.11 -1.91 -1.56
CA SER A 155 26.32 -2.07 -0.33
C SER A 155 24.86 -1.74 -0.57
N TYR A 156 24.54 -0.75 -1.42
CA TYR A 156 23.17 -0.44 -1.77
C TYR A 156 22.49 -1.57 -2.54
N ILE A 157 23.11 -2.08 -3.61
CA ILE A 157 22.60 -3.21 -4.40
C ILE A 157 22.35 -4.43 -3.52
N LEU A 158 23.34 -4.80 -2.70
CA LEU A 158 23.23 -5.94 -1.78
C LEU A 158 22.04 -5.77 -0.85
N SER A 159 21.87 -4.58 -0.26
CA SER A 159 20.77 -4.29 0.66
C SER A 159 19.41 -4.44 0.00
N LEU A 160 19.27 -3.98 -1.25
CA LEU A 160 18.02 -4.08 -2.01
C LEU A 160 17.71 -5.51 -2.42
N LEU A 161 18.72 -6.31 -2.76
CA LEU A 161 18.54 -7.72 -3.07
C LEU A 161 18.17 -8.52 -1.81
N LEU A 162 18.75 -8.20 -0.65
CA LEU A 162 18.31 -8.75 0.63
C LEU A 162 16.85 -8.38 0.89
N GLY A 163 16.49 -7.09 0.75
CA GLY A 163 15.09 -6.66 0.87
C GLY A 163 14.17 -7.40 -0.10
N ALA A 164 14.53 -7.50 -1.37
CA ALA A 164 13.75 -8.24 -2.37
C ALA A 164 13.49 -9.69 -1.95
N ALA A 165 14.52 -10.37 -1.42
CA ALA A 165 14.36 -11.70 -0.86
C ALA A 165 13.40 -11.70 0.35
N GLY A 166 13.50 -10.73 1.25
CA GLY A 166 12.57 -10.56 2.37
C GLY A 166 11.11 -10.37 1.93
N PHE A 167 10.87 -9.50 0.95
CA PHE A 167 9.54 -9.29 0.35
C PHE A 167 8.96 -10.58 -0.26
N ILE A 168 9.78 -11.32 -1.02
CA ILE A 168 9.39 -12.60 -1.62
C ILE A 168 9.14 -13.66 -0.54
N MET A 169 9.97 -13.71 0.52
CA MET A 169 9.75 -14.61 1.65
C MET A 169 8.39 -14.36 2.33
N THR A 170 8.03 -13.10 2.56
CA THR A 170 6.72 -12.73 3.13
C THR A 170 5.55 -13.23 2.26
N ALA A 171 5.72 -13.30 0.94
CA ALA A 171 4.70 -13.81 0.03
C ALA A 171 4.42 -15.32 0.18
N PHE A 172 5.43 -16.12 0.55
CA PHE A 172 5.34 -17.59 0.47
C PHE A 172 5.47 -18.30 1.83
N PHE A 173 5.98 -17.65 2.87
CA PHE A 173 6.17 -18.29 4.16
C PHE A 173 4.86 -18.37 4.95
N THR A 174 4.48 -19.60 5.30
CA THR A 174 3.31 -19.91 6.13
C THR A 174 3.64 -19.97 7.62
N ASN A 175 4.91 -20.19 7.97
CA ASN A 175 5.32 -20.19 9.37
C ASN A 175 5.62 -18.76 9.84
N GLN A 176 4.85 -18.27 10.81
CA GLN A 176 4.96 -16.92 11.37
C GLN A 176 6.36 -16.56 11.91
N TRP A 177 7.14 -17.55 12.36
CA TRP A 177 8.49 -17.34 12.91
C TRP A 177 9.53 -17.12 11.81
N LEU A 178 9.34 -17.72 10.63
CA LEU A 178 10.24 -17.49 9.49
C LEU A 178 10.11 -16.06 8.93
N LEU A 179 8.97 -15.39 9.19
CA LEU A 179 8.77 -13.99 8.83
C LEU A 179 9.74 -13.05 9.55
N PHE A 180 10.30 -13.42 10.71
CA PHE A 180 11.35 -12.62 11.35
C PHE A 180 12.58 -12.47 10.46
N VAL A 181 12.99 -13.56 9.79
CA VAL A 181 14.10 -13.50 8.84
C VAL A 181 13.76 -12.58 7.68
N ALA A 182 12.54 -12.70 7.13
CA ALA A 182 12.07 -11.84 6.05
C ALA A 182 12.12 -10.35 6.43
N PHE A 183 11.64 -9.98 7.63
CA PHE A 183 11.59 -8.60 8.09
C PHE A 183 12.96 -8.04 8.49
N VAL A 184 13.91 -8.86 8.96
CA VAL A 184 15.31 -8.45 9.10
C VAL A 184 15.90 -8.07 7.73
N LEU A 185 15.65 -8.89 6.71
CA LEU A 185 16.13 -8.62 5.34
C LEU A 185 15.50 -7.37 4.72
N ILE A 186 14.19 -7.15 4.94
CA ILE A 186 13.50 -5.90 4.57
C ILE A 186 14.13 -4.71 5.29
N GLY A 187 14.54 -4.87 6.55
CA GLY A 187 15.27 -3.87 7.32
C GLY A 187 16.59 -3.46 6.68
N CYS A 188 17.34 -4.40 6.09
CA CYS A 188 18.56 -4.09 5.36
C CYS A 188 18.29 -3.12 4.19
N ALA A 189 17.26 -3.38 3.39
CA ALA A 189 16.86 -2.49 2.30
C ALA A 189 16.41 -1.12 2.81
N TRP A 190 15.61 -1.08 3.87
CA TRP A 190 15.12 0.16 4.48
C TRP A 190 16.26 1.06 4.95
N ALA A 191 17.24 0.51 5.68
CA ALA A 191 18.40 1.26 6.13
C ALA A 191 19.19 1.86 4.94
N ALA A 192 19.43 1.06 3.90
CA ALA A 192 20.21 1.50 2.75
C ALA A 192 19.50 2.55 1.89
N MET A 193 18.18 2.43 1.70
CA MET A 193 17.40 3.40 0.91
C MET A 193 17.25 4.77 1.58
N LEU A 194 17.36 4.83 2.91
CA LEU A 194 17.42 6.09 3.63
C LEU A 194 18.84 6.67 3.63
N ALA A 195 19.86 5.84 3.83
CA ALA A 195 21.24 6.31 3.97
C ALA A 195 21.88 6.75 2.63
N TRP A 196 21.84 5.91 1.61
CA TRP A 196 22.65 6.12 0.41
C TRP A 196 22.13 7.19 -0.55
N PRO A 197 20.84 7.22 -0.93
CA PRO A 197 20.34 8.24 -1.85
C PRO A 197 20.53 9.66 -1.32
N PHE A 198 20.27 9.86 -0.02
CA PHE A 198 20.51 11.13 0.63
C PHE A 198 22.00 11.49 0.60
N THR A 199 22.88 10.55 0.96
CA THR A 199 24.34 10.76 0.91
C THR A 199 24.86 11.03 -0.51
N ILE A 200 24.34 10.35 -1.53
CA ILE A 200 24.72 10.56 -2.93
C ILE A 200 24.28 11.94 -3.39
N LEU A 201 23.07 12.36 -3.03
CA LEU A 201 22.55 13.68 -3.36
C LEU A 201 23.38 14.77 -2.70
N THR A 202 23.56 14.75 -1.37
CA THR A 202 24.26 15.81 -0.64
C THR A 202 25.73 15.95 -1.07
N ASN A 203 26.42 14.86 -1.39
CA ASN A 203 27.78 14.92 -1.94
C ASN A 203 27.85 15.50 -3.36
N SER A 204 26.74 15.51 -4.11
CA SER A 204 26.67 16.04 -5.47
C SER A 204 26.29 17.53 -5.51
N LEU A 205 25.82 18.09 -4.40
CA LEU A 205 25.44 19.50 -4.30
C LEU A 205 26.67 20.36 -3.98
N LYS A 206 27.08 21.21 -4.93
CA LYS A 206 28.18 22.18 -4.78
C LYS A 206 27.61 23.60 -4.67
N GLY A 207 27.16 23.99 -3.48
CA GLY A 207 26.61 25.33 -3.22
C GLY A 207 25.30 25.66 -3.95
N GLY A 208 24.57 26.68 -3.49
CA GLY A 208 23.26 27.09 -4.02
C GLY A 208 22.07 26.66 -3.14
N ASN A 209 20.85 26.69 -3.68
CA ASN A 209 19.60 26.44 -2.97
C ASN A 209 19.45 24.98 -2.49
N ILE A 210 20.20 24.57 -1.48
CA ILE A 210 20.16 23.22 -0.87
C ILE A 210 18.71 22.83 -0.50
N GLY A 211 17.92 23.78 0.01
CA GLY A 211 16.51 23.57 0.34
C GLY A 211 15.66 23.13 -0.86
N ALA A 212 15.89 23.67 -2.06
CA ALA A 212 15.15 23.28 -3.26
C ALA A 212 15.50 21.84 -3.70
N TYR A 213 16.79 21.46 -3.62
CA TYR A 213 17.22 20.09 -3.93
C TYR A 213 16.73 19.07 -2.91
N LEU A 214 16.68 19.43 -1.63
CA LEU A 214 16.07 18.60 -0.58
C LEU A 214 14.55 18.49 -0.76
N GLY A 215 13.88 19.56 -1.19
CA GLY A 215 12.45 19.50 -1.56
C GLY A 215 12.19 18.53 -2.72
N LEU A 216 12.99 18.59 -3.78
CA LEU A 216 12.92 17.65 -4.91
C LEU A 216 13.21 16.20 -4.49
N PHE A 217 14.07 15.98 -3.49
CA PHE A 217 14.32 14.64 -2.96
C PHE A 217 13.06 14.01 -2.36
N ASN A 218 12.22 14.77 -1.64
CA ASN A 218 10.95 14.28 -1.11
C ASN A 218 9.97 13.87 -2.21
N CYS A 219 9.99 14.54 -3.37
CA CYS A 219 9.18 14.11 -4.52
C CYS A 219 9.56 12.70 -4.98
N THR A 220 10.82 12.28 -4.84
CA THR A 220 11.26 10.91 -5.15
C THR A 220 10.74 9.86 -4.15
N ILE A 221 10.18 10.29 -3.02
CA ILE A 221 9.53 9.46 -2.00
C ILE A 221 8.02 9.41 -2.26
N CYS A 222 7.39 10.58 -2.41
CA CYS A 222 5.93 10.68 -2.49
C CYS A 222 5.36 10.27 -3.85
N ILE A 223 6.00 10.64 -4.97
CA ILE A 223 5.48 10.31 -6.31
C ILE A 223 5.33 8.79 -6.51
N PRO A 224 6.34 7.96 -6.20
CA PRO A 224 6.20 6.51 -6.35
C PRO A 224 5.13 5.92 -5.43
N GLN A 225 4.95 6.48 -4.23
CA GLN A 225 3.87 6.07 -3.33
C GLN A 225 2.50 6.40 -3.93
N ILE A 226 2.29 7.61 -4.45
CA ILE A 226 1.03 7.96 -5.13
C ILE A 226 0.76 7.00 -6.29
N VAL A 227 1.77 6.73 -7.12
CA VAL A 227 1.63 5.78 -8.23
C VAL A 227 1.29 4.38 -7.72
N ALA A 228 1.97 3.88 -6.69
CA ALA A 228 1.68 2.57 -6.11
C ALA A 228 0.26 2.51 -5.51
N ALA A 229 -0.23 3.57 -4.86
CA ALA A 229 -1.59 3.63 -4.31
C ALA A 229 -2.66 3.52 -5.41
N ILE A 230 -2.48 4.26 -6.50
CA ILE A 230 -3.42 4.28 -7.64
C ILE A 230 -3.39 2.95 -8.41
N VAL A 231 -2.18 2.46 -8.71
CA VAL A 231 -2.00 1.28 -9.56
C VAL A 231 -2.24 -0.03 -8.79
N GLY A 232 -2.06 -0.03 -7.46
CA GLY A 232 -2.20 -1.22 -6.63
C GLY A 232 -3.56 -1.91 -6.76
N GLY A 233 -4.65 -1.15 -6.66
CA GLY A 233 -6.02 -1.69 -6.81
C GLY A 233 -6.28 -2.26 -8.21
N TRP A 234 -5.72 -1.64 -9.25
CA TRP A 234 -5.84 -2.11 -10.64
C TRP A 234 -5.02 -3.39 -10.90
N ILE A 235 -3.80 -3.47 -10.35
CA ILE A 235 -3.01 -4.72 -10.41
C ILE A 235 -3.75 -5.84 -9.67
N LEU A 236 -4.32 -5.55 -8.49
CA LEU A 236 -4.99 -6.57 -7.69
C LEU A 236 -6.23 -7.09 -8.38
N SER A 237 -7.01 -6.21 -9.01
CA SER A 237 -8.20 -6.62 -9.74
C SER A 237 -7.87 -7.47 -10.96
N MET A 238 -6.78 -7.19 -11.68
CA MET A 238 -6.32 -8.03 -12.78
C MET A 238 -5.85 -9.42 -12.33
N LEU A 239 -5.27 -9.53 -11.13
CA LEU A 239 -4.82 -10.81 -10.57
C LEU A 239 -5.94 -11.58 -9.84
N SER A 240 -7.05 -10.91 -9.52
CA SER A 240 -8.15 -11.51 -8.77
C SER A 240 -9.08 -12.31 -9.68
N THR A 241 -9.51 -13.48 -9.20
CA THR A 241 -10.53 -14.30 -9.88
C THR A 241 -11.87 -14.15 -9.15
N PRO A 242 -13.02 -14.02 -9.85
CA PRO A 242 -14.33 -13.95 -9.21
C PRO A 242 -14.58 -15.14 -8.27
N GLY A 243 -15.07 -14.87 -7.06
CA GLY A 243 -15.39 -15.89 -6.05
C GLY A 243 -14.19 -16.47 -5.28
N GLN A 244 -12.96 -16.00 -5.55
CA GLN A 244 -11.76 -16.37 -4.80
C GLN A 244 -11.23 -15.19 -4.00
N LEU A 245 -10.46 -15.49 -2.94
CA LEU A 245 -9.76 -14.47 -2.20
C LEU A 245 -8.73 -13.77 -3.10
N ALA A 246 -8.69 -12.43 -3.05
CA ALA A 246 -7.72 -11.65 -3.81
C ALA A 246 -6.28 -12.05 -3.43
N PRO A 247 -5.38 -12.33 -4.39
CA PRO A 247 -4.06 -12.89 -4.10
C PRO A 247 -3.06 -11.80 -3.69
N GLU A 248 -3.26 -11.21 -2.51
CA GLU A 248 -2.43 -10.10 -2.00
C GLU A 248 -0.97 -10.49 -1.77
N TYR A 249 -0.69 -11.77 -1.53
CA TYR A 249 0.68 -12.29 -1.46
C TYR A 249 1.48 -12.08 -2.77
N LEU A 250 0.80 -12.03 -3.93
CA LEU A 250 1.47 -11.70 -5.20
C LEU A 250 1.93 -10.25 -5.25
N MET A 251 1.28 -9.33 -4.52
CA MET A 251 1.73 -7.95 -4.40
C MET A 251 3.06 -7.84 -3.67
N MET A 252 3.29 -8.68 -2.65
CA MET A 252 4.59 -8.77 -1.99
C MET A 252 5.68 -9.24 -2.97
N THR A 253 5.35 -10.18 -3.87
CA THR A 253 6.28 -10.63 -4.91
C THR A 253 6.58 -9.51 -5.91
N ILE A 254 5.57 -8.76 -6.36
CA ILE A 254 5.74 -7.61 -7.26
C ILE A 254 6.61 -6.53 -6.61
N ALA A 255 6.41 -6.27 -5.32
CA ALA A 255 7.25 -5.36 -4.55
C ALA A 255 8.72 -5.85 -4.48
N GLY A 256 8.94 -7.15 -4.26
CA GLY A 256 10.27 -7.76 -4.31
C GLY A 256 10.94 -7.61 -5.67
N VAL A 257 10.22 -7.89 -6.77
CA VAL A 257 10.72 -7.68 -8.15
C VAL A 257 11.03 -6.20 -8.40
N SER A 258 10.20 -5.28 -7.91
CA SER A 258 10.46 -3.85 -7.98
C SER A 258 11.78 -3.49 -7.30
N LEU A 259 12.09 -4.05 -6.12
CA LEU A 259 13.40 -3.85 -5.48
C LEU A 259 14.57 -4.40 -6.30
N VAL A 260 14.40 -5.54 -7.00
CA VAL A 260 15.43 -6.05 -7.94
C VAL A 260 15.66 -5.07 -9.10
N ILE A 261 14.60 -4.50 -9.67
CA ILE A 261 14.71 -3.46 -10.71
C ILE A 261 15.38 -2.20 -10.13
N GLY A 262 15.04 -1.85 -8.90
CA GLY A 262 15.69 -0.79 -8.12
C GLY A 262 17.20 -1.03 -8.01
N ALA A 263 17.61 -2.24 -7.62
CA ALA A 263 19.01 -2.65 -7.55
C ALA A 263 19.71 -2.58 -8.91
N ALA A 264 19.06 -3.03 -9.98
CA ALA A 264 19.59 -2.93 -11.34
C ALA A 264 19.84 -1.45 -11.73
N CYS A 265 18.93 -0.55 -11.34
CA CYS A 265 19.08 0.88 -11.58
C CYS A 265 20.26 1.52 -10.81
N VAL A 266 20.74 0.93 -9.71
CA VAL A 266 21.90 1.45 -8.96
C VAL A 266 23.17 1.36 -9.80
N PHE A 267 23.31 0.36 -10.67
CA PHE A 267 24.47 0.23 -11.56
C PHE A 267 24.63 1.43 -12.50
N LEU A 268 23.54 2.13 -12.83
CA LEU A 268 23.54 3.30 -13.71
C LEU A 268 23.98 4.59 -13.01
N ILE A 269 24.08 4.59 -11.68
CA ILE A 269 24.46 5.78 -10.91
C ILE A 269 25.95 6.07 -11.19
N LYS A 270 26.28 7.31 -11.54
CA LYS A 270 27.67 7.79 -11.60
C LYS A 270 27.98 8.49 -10.28
N GLU A 271 28.96 7.97 -9.54
CA GLU A 271 29.46 8.62 -8.33
C GLU A 271 30.73 9.37 -8.73
N ASN A 272 30.75 10.69 -8.53
CA ASN A 272 32.00 11.43 -8.57
C ASN A 272 32.74 11.14 -7.25
N ALA A 273 34.05 10.91 -7.32
CA ALA A 273 34.86 10.76 -6.12
C ALA A 273 34.62 11.97 -5.20
N ALA A 274 34.34 11.72 -3.91
CA ALA A 274 34.15 12.78 -2.95
C ALA A 274 35.43 13.64 -2.92
N VAL A 275 35.34 14.88 -3.41
CA VAL A 275 36.37 15.88 -3.14
C VAL A 275 36.14 16.29 -1.69
N GLU A 276 37.17 16.14 -0.84
CA GLU A 276 37.17 16.65 0.53
C GLU A 276 37.08 18.18 0.54
N THR A 277 35.90 18.73 0.29
CA THR A 277 35.58 20.10 0.64
C THR A 277 34.58 20.01 1.77
N LYS A 278 35.04 20.28 3.01
CA LYS A 278 34.16 20.51 4.16
C LYS A 278 33.01 21.41 3.71
N PRO A 279 31.74 21.06 3.98
CA PRO A 279 30.64 22.00 3.82
C PRO A 279 30.96 23.23 4.67
N MET A 280 31.27 24.35 4.03
CA MET A 280 31.39 25.62 4.74
C MET A 280 29.95 26.14 4.86
N GLU A 281 29.46 26.26 6.10
CA GLU A 281 28.19 26.93 6.35
C GLU A 281 28.25 28.30 5.67
N THR A 282 27.21 28.63 4.91
CA THR A 282 27.05 30.01 4.44
C THR A 282 26.87 30.84 5.70
N PRO A 283 27.76 31.82 5.98
CA PRO A 283 27.64 32.61 7.20
C PRO A 283 26.25 33.24 7.21
N ALA A 284 25.51 33.04 8.31
CA ALA A 284 24.27 33.76 8.52
C ALA A 284 24.60 35.25 8.49
N ILE A 285 24.17 35.94 7.44
CA ILE A 285 24.17 37.39 7.43
C ILE A 285 23.10 37.76 8.46
N SER A 286 23.51 38.04 9.70
CA SER A 286 22.64 38.69 10.65
C SER A 286 22.25 40.03 10.03
N GLU A 287 21.00 40.16 9.60
CA GLU A 287 20.40 41.46 9.33
C GLU A 287 20.36 42.22 10.66
N ASN A 288 21.46 42.90 10.98
CA ASN A 288 21.46 43.98 11.95
C ASN A 288 20.79 45.17 11.26
N MET A 289 19.47 45.27 11.41
CA MET A 289 18.76 46.56 11.48
C MET A 289 18.68 47.00 12.94
#